data_AF-A0A518DNZ7-F1
#
_entry.id   AF-A0A518DNZ7-F1
#
_cell.length_a   1.000
_cell.length_b   1.000
_cell.length_c   1.000
_cell.angle_alpha   90.00
_cell.angle_beta   90.00
_cell.angle_gamma   90.00
#
_symmetry.space_group_name_H-M   'P 1'
#
loop_
_entity.id
_entity.type
_entity.pdbx_description
1 polymer ?
#
loop_
_entity_poly.entity_id
_entity_poly.type
_entity_poly.pdbx_seq_one_letter_code
_entity_poly.pdbx_strand_id
1 'polypeptide(L)'
;MTELWQILSEFIFRLTFGMATAMAITSGQQVSSGFFRVHLWVLMGLNTLAALAVFSSGEHYAAPAWLLGCTIAAAVVSYLGAVIWLYEQNALGKAAIILVAILGLACGGLSRTAAAGGFALAMDGGDFLTSGLLLGGVLTAMLLGHWYLNVPGMKLAPLQRLLLLLAVAVLLRAMFCLTGYCLIPTTQTTAWRLFLTLRWLSGLIGVGVMTAMTWQTLKIPNTQSATGILYAGVILAFIGELTSQLLTSESAFPV
;
A
#
# COMPACT_ATOMS: atom_id res chain seq x y z
N MET A 1 -0.02 21.19 -11.41
CA MET A 1 0.53 21.13 -10.03
C MET A 1 -0.50 20.62 -9.03
N THR A 2 -1.77 20.99 -9.17
CA THR A 2 -2.91 20.48 -8.37
C THR A 2 -2.99 18.94 -8.34
N GLU A 3 -2.90 18.29 -9.50
CA GLU A 3 -3.05 16.83 -9.59
C GLU A 3 -1.88 16.05 -8.97
N LEU A 4 -0.68 16.62 -8.95
CA LEU A 4 0.50 15.93 -8.43
C LEU A 4 0.43 15.79 -6.90
N TRP A 5 -0.08 16.80 -6.19
CA TRP A 5 -0.30 16.74 -4.75
C TRP A 5 -1.39 15.74 -4.38
N GLN A 6 -2.44 15.65 -5.19
CA GLN A 6 -3.49 14.65 -5.01
C GLN A 6 -2.93 13.23 -5.21
N ILE A 7 -2.25 12.96 -6.32
CA ILE A 7 -1.61 11.66 -6.59
C ILE A 7 -0.68 11.28 -5.43
N LEU A 8 0.16 12.21 -4.97
CA LEU A 8 1.07 11.96 -3.84
C LEU A 8 0.31 11.57 -2.56
N SER A 9 -0.69 12.36 -2.17
CA SER A 9 -1.46 12.10 -0.95
C SER A 9 -2.22 10.77 -1.02
N GLU A 10 -2.87 10.47 -2.15
CA GLU A 10 -3.58 9.21 -2.32
C GLU A 10 -2.62 8.00 -2.35
N PHE A 11 -1.44 8.14 -2.96
CA PHE A 11 -0.41 7.10 -2.93
C PHE A 11 0.06 6.83 -1.48
N ILE A 12 0.24 7.88 -0.68
CA ILE A 12 0.58 7.73 0.74
C ILE A 12 -0.57 7.08 1.51
N PHE A 13 -1.84 7.42 1.27
CA PHE A 13 -2.98 6.77 1.93
C PHE A 13 -3.09 5.29 1.61
N ARG A 14 -2.87 4.91 0.34
CA ARG A 14 -2.79 3.51 -0.09
C ARG A 14 -1.67 2.77 0.65
N LEU A 15 -0.48 3.37 0.74
CA LEU A 15 0.64 2.81 1.50
C LEU A 15 0.31 2.66 2.98
N THR A 16 -0.22 3.70 3.63
CA THR A 16 -0.60 3.67 5.05
C THR A 16 -1.61 2.55 5.32
N PHE A 17 -2.70 2.51 4.56
CA PHE A 17 -3.74 1.50 4.69
C PHE A 17 -3.16 0.09 4.49
N GLY A 18 -2.43 -0.12 3.39
CA GLY A 18 -1.87 -1.42 3.05
C GLY A 18 -0.85 -1.92 4.05
N MET A 19 0.11 -1.09 4.43
CA MET A 19 1.15 -1.45 5.39
C MET A 19 0.54 -1.76 6.75
N ALA A 20 -0.36 -0.91 7.24
CA ALA A 20 -1.04 -1.14 8.52
C ALA A 20 -1.86 -2.44 8.48
N THR A 21 -2.54 -2.74 7.37
CA THR A 21 -3.29 -3.99 7.19
C THR A 21 -2.38 -5.23 7.20
N ALA A 22 -1.28 -5.18 6.44
CA ALA A 22 -0.29 -6.27 6.42
C ALA A 22 0.38 -6.46 7.79
N MET A 23 0.70 -5.37 8.49
CA MET A 23 1.20 -5.41 9.86
C MET A 23 0.15 -5.96 10.84
N ALA A 24 -1.15 -5.66 10.67
CA ALA A 24 -2.20 -6.20 11.51
C ALA A 24 -2.27 -7.73 11.41
N ILE A 25 -2.12 -8.27 10.20
CA ILE A 25 -2.13 -9.72 9.91
C ILE A 25 -0.85 -10.43 10.39
N THR A 26 0.29 -9.74 10.42
CA THR A 26 1.58 -10.29 10.86
C THR A 26 1.54 -10.67 12.34
N SER A 27 1.89 -11.89 12.75
CA SER A 27 1.73 -12.30 14.16
C SER A 27 2.66 -11.54 15.12
N GLY A 28 2.09 -10.87 16.12
CA GLY A 28 2.83 -10.20 17.19
C GLY A 28 3.54 -11.14 18.18
N GLN A 29 3.21 -12.44 18.14
CA GLN A 29 3.85 -13.46 18.98
C GLN A 29 5.06 -14.11 18.29
N GLN A 30 5.13 -14.05 16.95
CA GLN A 30 6.16 -14.71 16.15
C GLN A 30 7.22 -13.75 15.60
N VAL A 31 6.91 -12.45 15.62
CA VAL A 31 7.78 -11.35 15.16
C VAL A 31 8.01 -10.44 16.35
N SER A 32 9.25 -9.96 16.53
CA SER A 32 9.59 -9.11 17.67
C SER A 32 8.85 -7.76 17.66
N SER A 33 8.57 -7.24 18.85
CA SER A 33 7.93 -5.93 19.08
C SER A 33 8.64 -4.79 18.34
N GLY A 34 9.97 -4.88 18.23
CA GLY A 34 10.81 -3.94 17.49
C GLY A 34 10.39 -3.74 16.04
N PHE A 35 9.93 -4.79 15.34
CA PHE A 35 9.42 -4.69 13.98
C PHE A 35 8.22 -3.75 13.91
N PHE A 36 7.21 -3.97 14.75
CA PHE A 36 5.99 -3.17 14.74
C PHE A 36 6.27 -1.72 15.13
N ARG A 37 7.09 -1.51 16.16
CA ARG A 37 7.50 -0.19 16.62
C ARG A 37 8.17 0.61 15.50
N VAL A 38 9.21 0.06 14.87
CA VAL A 38 9.96 0.76 13.81
C VAL A 38 9.06 1.11 12.63
N HIS A 39 8.21 0.19 12.19
CA HIS A 39 7.34 0.44 11.05
C HIS A 39 6.15 1.36 11.35
N LEU A 40 5.74 1.48 12.61
CA LEU A 40 4.83 2.54 13.04
C LEU A 40 5.46 3.93 12.98
N TRP A 41 6.77 4.07 13.21
CA TRP A 41 7.48 5.34 12.94
C TRP A 41 7.53 5.67 11.43
N VAL A 42 7.67 4.65 10.58
CA VAL A 42 7.57 4.83 9.12
C VAL A 42 6.18 5.33 8.74
N LEU A 43 5.13 4.70 9.27
CA LEU A 43 3.74 5.15 9.07
C LEU A 43 3.49 6.55 9.62
N MET A 44 4.08 6.91 10.75
CA MET A 44 4.01 8.29 11.27
C MET A 44 4.64 9.27 10.27
N GLY A 45 5.85 8.98 9.77
CA GLY A 45 6.53 9.82 8.78
C GLY A 45 5.74 9.98 7.49
N LEU A 46 5.17 8.89 6.96
CA LEU A 46 4.30 8.91 5.80
C LEU A 46 3.05 9.78 6.04
N ASN A 47 2.34 9.57 7.14
CA ASN A 47 1.12 10.34 7.44
C ASN A 47 1.41 11.82 7.72
N THR A 48 2.57 12.15 8.31
CA THR A 48 3.03 13.55 8.44
C THR A 48 3.30 14.18 7.07
N LEU A 49 3.98 13.46 6.16
CA LEU A 49 4.19 13.92 4.79
C LEU A 49 2.85 14.14 4.06
N ALA A 50 1.89 13.22 4.23
CA ALA A 50 0.56 13.39 3.66
C ALA A 50 -0.20 14.58 4.25
N ALA A 51 -0.11 14.80 5.57
CA ALA A 51 -0.70 15.98 6.20
C ALA A 51 -0.10 17.28 5.64
N LEU A 52 1.21 17.33 5.43
CA LEU A 52 1.88 18.47 4.80
C LEU A 52 1.45 18.66 3.34
N ALA A 53 1.30 17.58 2.57
CA ALA A 53 0.83 17.63 1.19
C ALA A 53 -0.64 18.12 1.11
N VAL A 54 -1.51 17.65 2.01
CA VAL A 54 -2.89 18.11 2.10
C VAL A 54 -2.94 19.59 2.51
N PHE A 55 -2.14 19.99 3.50
CA PHE A 55 -2.07 21.39 3.94
C PHE A 55 -1.56 22.33 2.85
N SER A 56 -0.48 21.96 2.15
CA SER A 56 0.10 22.77 1.06
C SER A 56 -0.80 22.87 -0.15
N SER A 57 -1.72 21.92 -0.33
CA SER A 57 -2.69 21.93 -1.42
C SER A 57 -3.85 22.93 -1.23
N GLY A 58 -4.01 23.53 -0.03
CA GLY A 58 -5.19 24.28 0.41
C GLY A 58 -5.62 25.52 -0.39
N GLU A 59 -4.79 26.06 -1.30
CA GLU A 59 -5.20 27.14 -2.24
C GLU A 59 -5.66 26.61 -3.61
N HIS A 60 -5.46 25.32 -3.88
CA HIS A 60 -5.59 24.70 -5.19
C HIS A 60 -6.47 23.44 -5.19
N TYR A 61 -6.70 22.88 -4.00
CA TYR A 61 -7.47 21.68 -3.75
C TYR A 61 -8.38 22.02 -2.58
N ALA A 62 -9.70 22.01 -2.80
CA ALA A 62 -10.70 22.25 -1.76
C ALA A 62 -10.83 21.01 -0.86
N ALA A 63 -9.70 20.54 -0.31
CA ALA A 63 -9.69 19.48 0.68
C ALA A 63 -10.55 19.93 1.86
N PRO A 64 -11.55 19.13 2.24
CA PRO A 64 -12.33 19.45 3.42
C PRO A 64 -11.41 19.40 4.65
N ALA A 65 -11.62 20.33 5.59
CA ALA A 65 -10.78 20.46 6.79
C ALA A 65 -10.66 19.16 7.60
N TRP A 66 -11.69 18.29 7.53
CA TRP A 66 -11.68 17.00 8.20
C TRP A 66 -10.65 16.03 7.61
N LEU A 67 -10.21 16.18 6.34
CA LEU A 67 -9.20 15.31 5.72
C LEU A 67 -7.85 15.49 6.41
N LEU A 68 -7.47 16.76 6.62
CA LEU A 68 -6.26 17.13 7.34
C LEU A 68 -6.29 16.62 8.78
N GLY A 69 -7.42 16.79 9.46
CA GLY A 69 -7.62 16.24 10.81
C GLY A 69 -7.45 14.73 10.86
N CYS A 70 -8.02 14.00 9.90
CA CYS A 70 -7.91 12.54 9.80
C CYS A 70 -6.48 12.08 9.54
N THR A 71 -5.73 12.81 8.70
CA THR A 71 -4.31 12.51 8.42
C THR A 71 -3.42 12.74 9.64
N ILE A 72 -3.63 13.85 10.35
CA ILE A 72 -2.92 14.14 11.60
C ILE A 72 -3.25 13.06 12.64
N ALA A 73 -4.51 12.65 12.75
CA ALA A 73 -4.91 11.57 13.64
C ALA A 73 -4.18 10.25 13.30
N ALA A 74 -4.03 9.90 12.02
CA ALA A 74 -3.28 8.72 11.60
C ALA A 74 -1.80 8.77 12.04
N ALA A 75 -1.15 9.94 11.93
CA ALA A 75 0.21 10.14 12.41
C ALA A 75 0.31 10.02 13.93
N VAL A 76 -0.59 10.64 14.68
CA VAL A 76 -0.64 10.58 16.15
C VAL A 76 -0.89 9.14 16.64
N VAL A 77 -1.86 8.43 16.06
CA VAL A 77 -2.13 7.04 16.41
C VAL A 77 -0.94 6.14 16.05
N SER A 78 -0.24 6.41 14.96
CA SER A 78 1.00 5.70 14.61
C SER A 78 2.07 5.87 15.69
N TYR A 79 2.28 7.11 16.17
CA TYR A 79 3.18 7.40 17.28
C TYR A 79 2.77 6.67 18.57
N LEU A 80 1.51 6.78 18.98
CA LEU A 80 1.00 6.13 20.18
C LEU A 80 1.13 4.60 20.08
N GLY A 81 0.81 4.04 18.91
CA GLY A 81 1.03 2.62 18.63
C GLY A 81 2.49 2.21 18.80
N ALA A 82 3.44 3.01 18.31
CA ALA A 82 4.87 2.74 18.45
C ALA A 82 5.28 2.73 19.94
N VAL A 83 4.75 3.65 20.75
CA VAL A 83 4.95 3.69 22.21
C VAL A 83 4.32 2.47 22.89
N ILE A 84 3.11 2.05 22.51
CA ILE A 84 2.48 0.84 23.06
C ILE A 84 3.32 -0.41 22.79
N TRP A 85 3.90 -0.53 21.58
CA TRP A 85 4.82 -1.60 21.23
C TRP A 85 6.19 -1.49 21.92
N LEU A 86 6.62 -0.29 22.33
CA LEU A 86 7.81 -0.11 23.18
C LEU A 86 7.61 -0.76 24.56
N TYR A 87 6.39 -0.69 25.11
CA TYR A 87 6.02 -1.37 26.37
C TYR A 87 5.54 -2.81 26.16
N GLU A 88 5.73 -3.39 24.97
CA GLU A 88 5.40 -4.78 24.63
C GLU A 88 3.93 -5.19 24.84
N GLN A 89 3.01 -4.21 24.81
CA GLN A 89 1.58 -4.44 24.96
C GLN A 89 0.94 -4.90 23.64
N ASN A 90 1.09 -6.18 23.32
CA ASN A 90 0.70 -6.78 22.03
C ASN A 90 -0.74 -6.48 21.60
N ALA A 91 -1.73 -6.64 22.49
CA ALA A 91 -3.14 -6.50 22.15
C ALA A 91 -3.51 -5.04 21.80
N LEU A 92 -3.07 -4.09 22.63
CA LEU A 92 -3.29 -2.65 22.39
C LEU A 92 -2.47 -2.18 21.18
N GLY A 93 -1.26 -2.70 21.00
CA GLY A 93 -0.41 -2.36 19.85
C GLY A 93 -1.04 -2.82 18.54
N LYS A 94 -1.75 -3.96 18.55
CA LYS A 94 -2.54 -4.43 17.41
C LYS A 94 -3.77 -3.56 17.16
N ALA A 95 -4.49 -3.20 18.21
CA ALA A 95 -5.63 -2.28 18.09
C ALA A 95 -5.21 -0.93 17.47
N ALA A 96 -4.05 -0.39 17.88
CA ALA A 96 -3.50 0.83 17.30
C ALA A 96 -3.18 0.67 15.81
N ILE A 97 -2.53 -0.43 15.39
CA ILE A 97 -2.26 -0.70 13.97
C ILE A 97 -3.55 -0.80 13.15
N ILE A 98 -4.58 -1.49 13.68
CA ILE A 98 -5.89 -1.60 13.02
C ILE A 98 -6.52 -0.22 12.88
N LEU A 99 -6.45 0.61 13.93
CA LEU A 99 -6.96 1.98 13.87
C LEU A 99 -6.22 2.83 12.82
N VAL A 100 -4.89 2.68 12.67
CA VAL A 100 -4.14 3.32 11.57
C VAL A 100 -4.62 2.84 10.21
N ALA A 101 -4.92 1.55 10.04
CA ALA A 101 -5.47 1.02 8.79
C ALA A 101 -6.84 1.64 8.48
N ILE A 102 -7.73 1.74 9.46
CA ILE A 102 -9.05 2.37 9.32
C ILE A 102 -8.91 3.85 8.97
N LEU A 103 -8.00 4.58 9.62
CA LEU A 103 -7.75 5.99 9.32
C LEU A 103 -7.15 6.17 7.92
N GLY A 104 -6.23 5.31 7.50
CA GLY A 104 -5.70 5.32 6.13
C GLY A 104 -6.76 5.06 5.07
N LEU A 105 -7.68 4.12 5.34
CA LEU A 105 -8.83 3.86 4.48
C LEU A 105 -9.80 5.04 4.44
N ALA A 106 -10.09 5.64 5.61
CA ALA A 106 -10.93 6.83 5.70
C ALA A 106 -10.31 7.98 4.90
N CYS A 107 -9.05 8.34 5.14
CA CYS A 107 -8.33 9.38 4.39
C CYS A 107 -8.41 9.14 2.87
N GLY A 108 -8.21 7.91 2.41
CA GLY A 108 -8.28 7.55 1.00
C GLY A 108 -9.67 7.67 0.38
N GLY A 109 -10.71 7.22 1.08
CA GLY A 109 -12.10 7.37 0.60
C GLY A 109 -12.54 8.84 0.58
N LEU A 110 -12.03 9.60 1.52
CA LEU A 110 -12.34 11.00 1.73
C LEU A 110 -11.59 11.96 0.78
N SER A 111 -10.38 11.60 0.33
CA SER A 111 -9.61 12.38 -0.64
C SER A 111 -10.13 12.21 -2.08
N ARG A 112 -11.09 11.30 -2.31
CA ARG A 112 -11.65 11.05 -3.63
C ARG A 112 -12.94 11.83 -3.80
N THR A 113 -13.14 12.36 -5.01
CA THR A 113 -14.43 12.93 -5.38
C THR A 113 -15.45 11.80 -5.54
N ALA A 114 -16.67 12.00 -5.04
CA ALA A 114 -17.71 10.99 -5.12
C ALA A 114 -18.05 10.72 -6.60
N ALA A 115 -17.84 9.49 -7.05
CA ALA A 115 -18.19 9.08 -8.40
C ALA A 115 -19.72 9.17 -8.64
N ALA A 116 -20.11 9.58 -9.85
CA ALA A 116 -21.51 9.63 -10.24
C ALA A 116 -22.04 8.22 -10.52
N GLY A 117 -22.61 7.58 -9.49
CA GLY A 117 -23.30 6.30 -9.58
C GLY A 117 -22.61 5.16 -8.81
N GLY A 118 -23.42 4.18 -8.39
CA GLY A 118 -22.95 3.11 -7.49
C GLY A 118 -21.85 2.22 -8.06
N PHE A 119 -21.86 1.96 -9.37
CA PHE A 119 -20.84 1.13 -10.02
C PHE A 119 -19.46 1.81 -10.04
N ALA A 120 -19.42 3.10 -10.39
CA ALA A 120 -18.17 3.86 -10.41
C ALA A 120 -17.58 4.01 -9.00
N LEU A 121 -18.44 4.23 -7.99
CA LEU A 121 -18.01 4.26 -6.58
C LEU A 121 -17.43 2.91 -6.12
N ALA A 122 -18.01 1.79 -6.55
CA ALA A 122 -17.48 0.46 -6.26
C ALA A 122 -16.12 0.21 -6.95
N MET A 123 -15.95 0.67 -8.19
CA MET A 123 -14.67 0.59 -8.90
C MET A 123 -13.59 1.46 -8.24
N ASP A 124 -13.92 2.67 -7.82
CA ASP A 124 -12.98 3.57 -7.12
C ASP A 124 -12.57 3.04 -5.75
N GLY A 125 -13.54 2.56 -4.96
CA GLY A 125 -13.24 1.94 -3.66
C GLY A 125 -12.41 0.67 -3.82
N GLY A 126 -12.74 -0.16 -4.81
CA GLY A 126 -11.98 -1.36 -5.14
C GLY A 126 -10.57 -1.07 -5.65
N ASP A 127 -10.39 -0.02 -6.45
CA ASP A 127 -9.08 0.47 -6.88
C ASP A 127 -8.20 0.81 -5.67
N PHE A 128 -8.71 1.68 -4.79
CA PHE A 128 -7.98 2.09 -3.60
C PHE A 128 -7.58 0.89 -2.72
N LEU A 129 -8.54 0.00 -2.44
CA LEU A 129 -8.33 -1.17 -1.59
C LEU A 129 -7.30 -2.12 -2.19
N THR A 130 -7.46 -2.51 -3.46
CA THR A 130 -6.57 -3.47 -4.11
C THR A 130 -5.17 -2.91 -4.32
N SER A 131 -5.07 -1.63 -4.69
CA SER A 131 -3.82 -0.88 -4.81
C SER A 131 -3.07 -0.80 -3.47
N GLY A 132 -3.77 -0.40 -2.41
CA GLY A 132 -3.20 -0.32 -1.07
C GLY A 132 -2.71 -1.68 -0.57
N LEU A 133 -3.51 -2.74 -0.72
CA LEU A 133 -3.10 -4.10 -0.33
C LEU A 133 -1.86 -4.58 -1.10
N LEU A 134 -1.74 -4.25 -2.39
CA LEU A 134 -0.56 -4.60 -3.18
C LEU A 134 0.67 -3.84 -2.69
N LEU A 135 0.60 -2.51 -2.62
CA LEU A 135 1.71 -1.64 -2.21
C LEU A 135 2.19 -1.93 -0.79
N GLY A 136 1.25 -1.95 0.15
CA GLY A 136 1.55 -2.21 1.55
C GLY A 136 1.94 -3.65 1.83
N GLY A 137 1.35 -4.61 1.10
CA GLY A 137 1.68 -6.03 1.17
C GLY A 137 3.13 -6.30 0.76
N VAL A 138 3.54 -5.81 -0.42
CA VAL A 138 4.91 -6.02 -0.92
C VAL A 138 5.93 -5.29 -0.06
N LEU A 139 5.64 -4.05 0.36
CA LEU A 139 6.54 -3.27 1.22
C LEU A 139 6.68 -3.91 2.60
N THR A 140 5.59 -4.36 3.22
CA THR A 140 5.65 -5.02 4.54
C THR A 140 6.33 -6.38 4.44
N ALA A 141 6.10 -7.15 3.37
CA ALA A 141 6.81 -8.42 3.15
C ALA A 141 8.32 -8.19 3.00
N MET A 142 8.72 -7.18 2.23
CA MET A 142 10.13 -6.79 2.06
C MET A 142 10.76 -6.34 3.38
N LEU A 143 10.09 -5.47 4.12
CA LEU A 143 10.56 -4.94 5.41
C LEU A 143 10.68 -6.04 6.46
N LEU A 144 9.71 -6.96 6.48
CA LEU A 144 9.77 -8.14 7.31
C LEU A 144 10.94 -9.02 6.87
N GLY A 145 11.11 -9.31 5.58
CA GLY A 145 12.26 -10.07 5.07
C GLY A 145 13.61 -9.47 5.48
N HIS A 146 13.74 -8.14 5.47
CA HIS A 146 14.94 -7.45 5.96
C HIS A 146 15.12 -7.62 7.46
N TRP A 147 14.03 -7.55 8.23
CA TRP A 147 14.07 -7.79 9.68
C TRP A 147 14.57 -9.19 10.04
N TYR A 148 14.28 -10.22 9.23
CA TYR A 148 14.83 -11.58 9.43
C TYR A 148 16.35 -11.67 9.25
N LEU A 149 16.97 -10.73 8.53
CA LEU A 149 18.42 -10.68 8.39
C LEU A 149 19.08 -10.11 9.65
N ASN A 150 18.41 -9.18 10.32
CA ASN A 150 18.94 -8.50 11.50
C ASN A 150 18.62 -9.26 12.80
N VAL A 151 17.51 -9.99 12.83
CA VAL A 151 17.07 -10.79 13.97
C VAL A 151 16.88 -12.25 13.53
N PRO A 152 17.95 -13.05 13.49
CA PRO A 152 17.89 -14.44 13.04
C PRO A 152 17.07 -15.31 14.00
N GLY A 153 16.54 -16.42 13.51
CA GLY A 153 15.84 -17.43 14.33
C GLY A 153 14.32 -17.25 14.47
N MET A 154 13.73 -16.23 13.84
CA MET A 154 12.26 -16.08 13.80
C MET A 154 11.61 -17.15 12.89
N LYS A 155 10.38 -17.55 13.23
CA LYS A 155 9.61 -18.52 12.42
C LYS A 155 9.30 -17.95 11.05
N LEU A 156 9.43 -18.70 9.95
CA LEU A 156 9.14 -18.19 8.60
C LEU A 156 7.64 -18.01 8.28
N ALA A 157 6.74 -18.55 9.11
CA ALA A 157 5.30 -18.54 8.86
C ALA A 157 4.67 -17.15 8.65
N PRO A 158 5.04 -16.08 9.39
CA PRO A 158 4.53 -14.74 9.16
C PRO A 158 4.89 -14.19 7.76
N LEU A 159 6.13 -14.42 7.30
CA LEU A 159 6.56 -14.00 5.97
C LEU A 159 5.80 -14.76 4.87
N GLN A 160 5.60 -16.07 5.03
CA GLN A 160 4.79 -16.86 4.09
C GLN A 160 3.33 -16.37 4.02
N ARG A 161 2.73 -15.99 5.15
CA ARG A 161 1.38 -15.41 5.18
C ARG A 161 1.31 -14.08 4.43
N LEU A 162 2.33 -13.23 4.57
CA LEU A 162 2.41 -11.98 3.81
C LEU A 162 2.59 -12.22 2.31
N LEU A 163 3.34 -13.25 1.89
CA LEU A 163 3.43 -13.61 0.47
C LEU A 163 2.11 -14.12 -0.10
N LEU A 164 1.34 -14.88 0.68
CA LEU A 164 -0.01 -15.29 0.28
C LEU A 164 -0.94 -14.08 0.14
N LEU A 165 -0.90 -13.15 1.10
CA LEU A 165 -1.63 -11.89 1.01
C LEU A 165 -1.24 -11.12 -0.24
N LEU A 166 0.06 -10.99 -0.52
CA LEU A 166 0.58 -10.31 -1.69
C LEU A 166 0.12 -10.99 -2.99
N ALA A 167 0.14 -12.32 -3.06
CA ALA A 167 -0.35 -13.06 -4.23
C ALA A 167 -1.85 -12.79 -4.47
N VAL A 168 -2.67 -12.80 -3.40
CA VAL A 168 -4.09 -12.45 -3.48
C VAL A 168 -4.27 -11.00 -3.91
N ALA A 169 -3.49 -10.07 -3.36
CA ALA A 169 -3.55 -8.65 -3.70
C ALA A 169 -3.20 -8.40 -5.18
N VAL A 170 -2.18 -9.07 -5.71
CA VAL A 170 -1.81 -9.00 -7.14
C VAL A 170 -2.95 -9.51 -8.02
N LEU A 171 -3.57 -10.64 -7.67
CA LEU A 171 -4.70 -11.19 -8.43
C LEU A 171 -5.92 -10.25 -8.40
N LEU A 172 -6.28 -9.76 -7.23
CA LEU A 172 -7.37 -8.79 -7.08
C LEU A 172 -7.08 -7.52 -7.88
N ARG A 173 -5.86 -6.97 -7.78
CA ARG A 173 -5.46 -5.78 -8.55
C ARG A 173 -5.57 -6.02 -10.05
N ALA A 174 -5.06 -7.16 -10.54
CA ALA A 174 -5.13 -7.50 -11.96
C ALA A 174 -6.58 -7.61 -12.45
N MET A 175 -7.50 -8.17 -11.66
CA MET A 175 -8.92 -8.26 -12.03
C MET A 175 -9.59 -6.88 -12.11
N PHE A 176 -9.33 -5.98 -11.15
CA PHE A 176 -9.87 -4.62 -11.17
C PHE A 176 -9.31 -3.80 -12.34
N CYS A 177 -7.99 -3.85 -12.58
CA CYS A 177 -7.35 -3.20 -13.71
C CYS A 177 -7.85 -3.73 -15.06
N LEU A 178 -8.07 -5.05 -15.18
CA LEU A 178 -8.64 -5.64 -16.40
C LEU A 178 -10.07 -5.18 -16.62
N THR A 179 -10.87 -5.11 -15.56
CA THR A 179 -12.26 -4.63 -15.63
C THR A 179 -12.29 -3.18 -16.09
N GLY A 180 -11.46 -2.31 -15.52
CA GLY A 180 -11.36 -0.92 -15.96
C GLY A 180 -10.86 -0.78 -17.39
N TYR A 181 -9.86 -1.56 -17.81
CA TYR A 181 -9.38 -1.59 -19.19
C TYR A 181 -10.49 -1.93 -20.20
N CYS A 182 -11.33 -2.93 -19.90
CA CYS A 182 -12.45 -3.32 -20.78
C CYS A 182 -13.53 -2.24 -20.90
N LEU A 183 -13.61 -1.30 -19.95
CA LEU A 183 -14.60 -0.22 -19.93
C LEU A 183 -14.09 1.07 -20.59
N ILE A 184 -12.78 1.18 -20.84
CA ILE A 184 -12.15 2.34 -21.46
C ILE A 184 -12.32 2.29 -22.99
N PRO A 185 -12.68 3.42 -23.65
CA PRO A 185 -12.80 3.49 -25.10
C PRO A 185 -11.52 3.05 -25.85
N THR A 186 -11.69 2.41 -27.00
CA THR A 186 -10.59 1.79 -27.77
C THR A 186 -9.65 2.79 -28.47
N THR A 187 -10.02 4.07 -28.56
CA THR A 187 -9.25 5.12 -29.24
C THR A 187 -8.27 5.80 -28.28
N GLN A 188 -7.20 5.10 -27.91
CA GLN A 188 -6.14 5.64 -27.06
C GLN A 188 -4.84 5.93 -27.82
N THR A 189 -4.13 6.97 -27.37
CA THR A 189 -2.85 7.42 -27.94
C THR A 189 -1.76 6.35 -27.78
N THR A 190 -0.72 6.42 -28.62
CA THR A 190 0.43 5.49 -28.53
C THR A 190 1.13 5.61 -27.18
N ALA A 191 1.29 6.83 -26.66
CA ALA A 191 1.91 7.08 -25.35
C ALA A 191 1.13 6.39 -24.22
N TRP A 192 -0.19 6.54 -24.20
CA TRP A 192 -1.06 5.89 -23.20
C TRP A 192 -0.90 4.36 -23.22
N ARG A 193 -0.84 3.76 -24.42
CA ARG A 193 -0.62 2.30 -24.57
C ARG A 193 0.75 1.86 -24.04
N LEU A 194 1.80 2.66 -24.22
CA LEU A 194 3.14 2.36 -23.69
C LEU A 194 3.16 2.43 -22.15
N PHE A 195 2.49 3.41 -21.56
CA PHE A 195 2.34 3.47 -20.10
C PHE A 195 1.49 2.30 -19.57
N LEU A 196 0.45 1.88 -20.31
CA LEU A 196 -0.33 0.70 -19.95
C LEU A 196 0.54 -0.58 -19.99
N THR A 197 1.38 -0.77 -21.01
CA THR A 197 2.28 -1.93 -21.03
C THR A 197 3.29 -1.90 -19.89
N LEU A 198 3.86 -0.72 -19.58
CA LEU A 198 4.71 -0.53 -18.41
C LEU A 198 3.98 -0.92 -17.12
N ARG A 199 2.74 -0.45 -16.94
CA ARG A 199 1.86 -0.75 -15.80
C ARG A 199 1.66 -2.25 -15.60
N TRP A 200 1.32 -2.98 -16.66
CA TRP A 200 1.06 -4.43 -16.60
C TRP A 200 2.34 -5.24 -16.38
N LEU A 201 3.42 -4.90 -17.09
CA LEU A 201 4.69 -5.61 -16.97
C LEU A 201 5.35 -5.38 -15.62
N SER A 202 5.46 -4.13 -15.16
CA SER A 202 6.11 -3.81 -13.90
C SER A 202 5.21 -4.09 -12.70
N GLY A 203 4.00 -3.52 -12.66
CA GLY A 203 3.16 -3.49 -11.47
C GLY A 203 2.35 -4.74 -11.18
N LEU A 204 2.11 -5.60 -12.18
CA LEU A 204 1.27 -6.80 -12.02
C LEU A 204 2.07 -8.07 -12.30
N ILE A 205 2.50 -8.27 -13.55
CA ILE A 205 3.23 -9.47 -13.95
C ILE A 205 4.56 -9.55 -13.21
N GLY A 206 5.34 -8.46 -13.19
CA GLY A 206 6.61 -8.37 -12.49
C GLY A 206 6.47 -8.67 -11.00
N VAL A 207 5.55 -8.00 -10.31
CA VAL A 207 5.29 -8.24 -8.87
C VAL A 207 4.81 -9.68 -8.61
N GLY A 208 3.94 -10.23 -9.46
CA GLY A 208 3.50 -11.62 -9.38
C GLY A 208 4.64 -12.62 -9.52
N VAL A 209 5.52 -12.41 -10.50
CA VAL A 209 6.73 -13.22 -10.70
C VAL A 209 7.66 -13.11 -9.50
N MET A 210 7.93 -11.90 -9.00
CA MET A 210 8.76 -11.71 -7.80
C MET A 210 8.16 -12.44 -6.60
N THR A 211 6.84 -12.36 -6.39
CA THR A 211 6.14 -13.06 -5.31
C THR A 211 6.29 -14.58 -5.43
N ALA A 212 6.11 -15.13 -6.63
CA ALA A 212 6.28 -16.56 -6.89
C ALA A 212 7.74 -17.02 -6.70
N MET A 213 8.71 -16.21 -7.15
CA MET A 213 10.13 -16.48 -6.94
C MET A 213 10.49 -16.45 -5.46
N THR A 214 10.06 -15.43 -4.71
CA THR A 214 10.29 -15.38 -3.25
C THR A 214 9.68 -16.59 -2.56
N TRP A 215 8.47 -17.01 -2.94
CA TRP A 215 7.84 -18.21 -2.39
C TRP A 215 8.67 -19.47 -2.63
N GLN A 216 9.18 -19.64 -3.86
CA GLN A 216 10.06 -20.76 -4.19
C GLN A 216 11.38 -20.68 -3.42
N THR A 217 11.98 -19.49 -3.33
CA THR A 217 13.22 -19.27 -2.58
C THR A 217 13.05 -19.69 -1.14
N LEU A 218 11.96 -19.31 -0.46
CA LEU A 218 11.69 -19.65 0.94
C LEU A 218 11.41 -21.13 1.22
N LYS A 219 11.23 -21.99 0.20
CA LYS A 219 11.18 -23.46 0.41
C LYS A 219 12.51 -23.98 0.95
N ILE A 220 13.60 -23.32 0.56
CA ILE A 220 14.91 -23.45 1.20
C ILE A 220 15.03 -22.20 2.09
N PRO A 221 15.40 -22.26 3.36
CA PRO A 221 15.31 -21.10 4.27
C PRO A 221 16.37 -19.99 4.01
N ASN A 222 16.64 -19.66 2.74
CA ASN A 222 17.51 -18.58 2.30
C ASN A 222 16.75 -17.24 2.32
N THR A 223 16.68 -16.64 3.50
CA THR A 223 16.02 -15.33 3.69
C THR A 223 16.75 -14.22 2.97
N GLN A 224 18.09 -14.22 2.89
CA GLN A 224 18.86 -13.15 2.23
C GLN A 224 18.50 -12.98 0.75
N SER A 225 18.43 -14.08 0.00
CA SER A 225 18.03 -14.05 -1.42
C SER A 225 16.56 -13.66 -1.56
N ALA A 226 15.68 -14.21 -0.70
CA ALA A 226 14.25 -13.91 -0.70
C ALA A 226 13.99 -12.40 -0.51
N THR A 227 14.71 -11.75 0.40
CA THR A 227 14.59 -10.32 0.65
C THR A 227 15.05 -9.50 -0.56
N GLY A 228 16.14 -9.88 -1.22
CA GLY A 228 16.60 -9.20 -2.44
C GLY A 228 15.57 -9.21 -3.58
N ILE A 229 14.85 -10.34 -3.74
CA ILE A 229 13.74 -10.45 -4.70
C ILE A 229 12.59 -9.52 -4.31
N LEU A 230 12.27 -9.43 -3.02
CA LEU A 230 11.22 -8.52 -2.52
C LEU A 230 11.57 -7.05 -2.70
N TYR A 231 12.84 -6.65 -2.59
CA TYR A 231 13.28 -5.28 -2.94
C TYR A 231 12.93 -4.94 -4.40
N ALA A 232 13.25 -5.83 -5.34
CA ALA A 232 12.86 -5.66 -6.73
C ALA A 232 11.33 -5.59 -6.89
N GLY A 233 10.60 -6.44 -6.15
CA GLY A 233 9.13 -6.41 -6.09
C GLY A 233 8.56 -5.05 -5.65
N VAL A 234 9.15 -4.40 -4.64
CA VAL A 234 8.73 -3.07 -4.19
C VAL A 234 8.93 -2.03 -5.30
N ILE A 235 10.10 -2.03 -5.95
CA ILE A 235 10.40 -1.09 -7.05
C ILE A 235 9.38 -1.25 -8.18
N LEU A 236 9.13 -2.49 -8.60
CA LEU A 236 8.17 -2.82 -9.64
C LEU A 236 6.74 -2.41 -9.26
N ALA A 237 6.33 -2.65 -8.02
CA ALA A 237 5.02 -2.23 -7.52
C ALA A 237 4.87 -0.71 -7.50
N PHE A 238 5.90 0.02 -7.06
CA PHE A 238 5.88 1.49 -7.01
C PHE A 238 5.79 2.09 -8.41
N ILE A 239 6.63 1.63 -9.34
CA ILE A 239 6.59 2.07 -10.75
C ILE A 239 5.21 1.79 -11.35
N GLY A 240 4.72 0.56 -11.17
CA GLY A 240 3.44 0.15 -11.73
C GLY A 240 2.27 0.94 -11.15
N GLU A 241 2.22 1.14 -9.84
CA GLU A 241 1.09 1.80 -9.20
C GLU A 241 1.09 3.33 -9.37
N LEU A 242 2.27 3.96 -9.43
CA LEU A 242 2.36 5.37 -9.84
C LEU A 242 1.93 5.54 -11.30
N THR A 243 2.33 4.62 -12.19
CA THR A 243 1.86 4.62 -13.59
C THR A 243 0.35 4.42 -13.66
N SER A 244 -0.22 3.56 -12.82
CA SER A 244 -1.67 3.35 -12.69
C SER A 244 -2.40 4.64 -12.36
N GLN A 245 -1.91 5.39 -11.36
CA GLN A 245 -2.52 6.64 -10.93
C GLN A 245 -2.43 7.73 -12.01
N LEU A 246 -1.31 7.80 -12.72
CA LEU A 246 -1.15 8.72 -13.87
C LEU A 246 -2.08 8.38 -15.05
N LEU A 247 -2.29 7.09 -15.32
CA LEU A 247 -3.23 6.67 -16.37
C LEU A 247 -4.69 6.88 -15.95
N THR A 248 -4.98 6.67 -14.67
CA THR A 248 -6.32 6.83 -14.10
C THR A 248 -6.72 8.29 -13.97
N SER A 249 -5.79 9.23 -13.78
CA SER A 249 -6.14 10.66 -13.83
C SER A 249 -6.62 11.11 -15.22
N GLU A 250 -6.19 10.42 -16.27
CA GLU A 250 -6.63 10.69 -17.65
C GLU A 250 -7.82 9.82 -18.12
N SER A 251 -8.30 8.88 -17.30
CA SER A 251 -9.34 7.93 -17.69
C SER A 251 -10.46 7.78 -16.66
N ALA A 252 -11.64 7.35 -17.10
CA ALA A 252 -12.80 7.23 -16.22
C ALA A 252 -12.75 6.01 -15.28
N PHE A 253 -11.82 5.07 -15.50
CA PHE A 253 -11.74 3.80 -14.79
C PHE A 253 -10.28 3.41 -14.49
N PRO A 254 -10.03 2.67 -13.40
CA PRO A 254 -8.68 2.28 -12.99
C PRO A 254 -8.03 1.24 -13.93
N VAL A 255 -6.74 1.40 -14.24
CA VAL A 255 -5.94 0.48 -15.09
C VAL A 255 -4.56 0.13 -14.58
#